data_AF-A0A0V7ZV65-F1
#
_entry.id   AF-A0A0V7ZV65-F1
#
_cell.length_a   1.000
_cell.length_b   1.000
_cell.length_c   1.000
_cell.angle_alpha   90.00
_cell.angle_beta   90.00
_cell.angle_gamma   90.00
#
_symmetry.space_group_name_H-M   'P 1'
#
loop_
_entity.id
_entity.type
_entity.pdbx_description
1 polymer ?
#
loop_
_entity_poly.entity_id
_entity_poly.type
_entity_poly.pdbx_seq_one_letter_code
_entity_poly.pdbx_strand_id
1 'polypeptide(L)'
;MGSPTRQQRQKLIEQYVLSRRTMLALIGFACTPGLETLLNSDTKPSEPKPPPNPDIPTLPQKDSPVIQQERQLQIEQTRQEYQIGLRLPNSVRVETLPPQEVFSEGYNANRATLGEQIQANQQTFLANPKSFDALDDYAAVFPVLPVPDIANNFRNDGKFAIQRLYGPNPMELTNVLALNYNLQEKLGITDEIFQTVLAKIRGRKQIRETLDSATEEGGLFITDYAILDIVNPQSDRFITAPIVLYFADRSRDGYSLIPIAIQLGQLPGESLLCTPLDGVDWTLAKLIAQMADFYVHAMVRHLGQTRMALRKAGTLVV
;
A
#
# COMPACT_ATOMS: atom_id res chain seq x y z
N MET A 1 -1.08 26.01 -26.80
CA MET A 1 -2.45 25.47 -26.64
C MET A 1 -2.91 25.82 -25.24
N GLY A 2 -4.08 26.46 -25.08
CA GLY A 2 -4.55 26.88 -23.75
C GLY A 2 -4.92 25.69 -22.87
N SER A 3 -4.68 25.79 -21.57
CA SER A 3 -5.04 24.75 -20.61
C SER A 3 -6.55 24.47 -20.64
N PRO A 4 -6.98 23.20 -20.67
CA PRO A 4 -8.40 22.84 -20.75
C PRO A 4 -9.19 23.41 -19.56
N THR A 5 -10.42 23.84 -19.80
CA THR A 5 -11.30 24.39 -18.76
C THR A 5 -11.69 23.32 -17.73
N ARG A 6 -12.15 23.73 -16.54
CA ARG A 6 -12.53 22.81 -15.45
C ARG A 6 -13.57 21.75 -15.88
N GLN A 7 -14.56 22.14 -16.70
CA GLN A 7 -15.55 21.20 -17.26
C GLN A 7 -14.94 20.26 -18.31
N GLN A 8 -13.97 20.74 -19.11
CA GLN A 8 -13.26 19.90 -20.07
C GLN A 8 -12.34 18.90 -19.37
N ARG A 9 -11.66 19.31 -18.28
CA ARG A 9 -10.87 18.40 -17.44
C ARG A 9 -11.74 17.31 -16.83
N GLN A 10 -12.92 17.65 -16.29
CA GLN A 10 -13.87 16.66 -15.77
C GLN A 10 -14.23 15.61 -16.82
N LYS A 11 -14.62 16.04 -18.03
CA LYS A 11 -14.94 15.13 -19.14
C LYS A 11 -13.75 14.28 -19.58
N LEU A 12 -12.54 14.84 -19.60
CA LEU A 12 -11.32 14.11 -19.97
C LEU A 12 -10.90 13.10 -18.90
N ILE A 13 -11.07 13.41 -17.62
CA ILE A 13 -10.81 12.50 -16.50
C ILE A 13 -11.77 11.32 -16.55
N GLU A 14 -13.07 11.60 -16.74
CA GLU A 14 -14.08 10.58 -17.00
C GLU A 14 -13.64 9.76 -18.21
N GLN A 15 -13.42 10.34 -19.38
CA GLN A 15 -13.03 9.57 -20.57
C GLN A 15 -11.71 8.77 -20.41
N TYR A 16 -10.73 9.26 -19.65
CA TYR A 16 -9.44 8.61 -19.43
C TYR A 16 -9.54 7.41 -18.47
N VAL A 17 -10.22 7.58 -17.33
CA VAL A 17 -10.47 6.52 -16.33
C VAL A 17 -11.29 5.38 -16.96
N LEU A 18 -12.17 5.71 -17.89
CA LEU A 18 -13.13 4.78 -18.49
C LEU A 18 -12.60 4.04 -19.74
N SER A 19 -11.51 4.54 -20.37
CA SER A 19 -10.96 3.95 -21.61
C SER A 19 -10.13 2.67 -21.42
N ARG A 20 -9.72 2.34 -20.19
CA ARG A 20 -8.85 1.19 -19.92
C ARG A 20 -9.64 0.02 -19.34
N ARG A 21 -10.30 -0.72 -20.24
CA ARG A 21 -10.94 -2.03 -20.00
C ARG A 21 -10.01 -3.11 -19.40
N THR A 22 -8.71 -2.83 -19.24
CA THR A 22 -7.68 -3.85 -18.98
C THR A 22 -6.99 -3.74 -17.60
N MET A 23 -7.39 -2.81 -16.73
CA MET A 23 -6.66 -2.60 -15.46
C MET A 23 -7.00 -3.62 -14.36
N LEU A 24 -8.04 -4.44 -14.55
CA LEU A 24 -8.60 -5.30 -13.49
C LEU A 24 -8.15 -6.77 -13.53
N ALA A 25 -7.45 -7.20 -14.58
CA ALA A 25 -6.95 -8.57 -14.65
C ALA A 25 -5.73 -8.83 -13.73
N LEU A 26 -5.03 -7.78 -13.28
CA LEU A 26 -3.73 -7.93 -12.62
C LEU A 26 -3.72 -7.69 -11.10
N ILE A 27 -4.73 -7.00 -10.54
CA ILE A 27 -4.72 -6.68 -9.09
C ILE A 27 -5.20 -7.88 -8.24
N GLY A 28 -6.06 -8.75 -8.79
CA GLY A 28 -6.55 -9.93 -8.08
C GLY A 28 -5.56 -11.09 -7.95
N PHE A 29 -4.43 -11.09 -8.66
CA PHE A 29 -3.55 -12.26 -8.76
C PHE A 29 -2.20 -12.16 -8.06
N ALA A 30 -1.74 -10.96 -7.68
CA ALA A 30 -0.34 -10.81 -7.29
C ALA A 30 -0.06 -10.74 -5.79
N CYS A 31 -0.79 -9.96 -4.97
CA CYS A 31 -0.24 -9.56 -3.66
C CYS A 31 -1.26 -8.95 -2.67
N THR A 32 -2.45 -9.50 -2.49
CA THR A 32 -3.36 -9.05 -1.41
C THR A 32 -3.40 -10.08 -0.28
N PRO A 33 -2.61 -9.92 0.79
CA PRO A 33 -2.95 -10.54 2.06
C PRO A 33 -4.33 -10.02 2.52
N GLY A 34 -5.20 -10.90 3.00
CA GLY A 34 -6.53 -10.55 3.52
C GLY A 34 -7.71 -10.96 2.63
N LEU A 35 -7.49 -11.51 1.43
CA LEU A 35 -8.57 -12.23 0.72
C LEU A 35 -8.84 -13.59 1.36
N GLU A 36 -7.85 -14.15 2.09
CA GLU A 36 -8.02 -15.39 2.84
C GLU A 36 -9.01 -15.26 4.01
N THR A 37 -9.25 -14.05 4.54
CA THR A 37 -10.25 -13.82 5.60
C THR A 37 -11.68 -13.80 5.07
N LEU A 38 -11.87 -13.72 3.76
CA LEU A 38 -13.17 -13.88 3.11
C LEU A 38 -13.57 -15.36 2.99
N LEU A 39 -12.66 -16.28 3.31
CA LEU A 39 -12.89 -17.72 3.31
C LEU A 39 -13.04 -18.22 4.75
N ASN A 40 -14.26 -18.56 5.13
CA ASN A 40 -14.48 -19.55 6.18
C ASN A 40 -14.47 -20.94 5.51
N SER A 41 -13.28 -21.49 5.27
CA SER A 41 -13.16 -22.92 4.92
C SER A 41 -12.88 -23.71 6.19
N ASP A 42 -13.68 -24.73 6.47
CA ASP A 42 -13.57 -25.60 7.66
C ASP A 42 -12.27 -26.42 7.73
N THR A 43 -11.47 -26.41 6.67
CA THR A 43 -10.15 -27.06 6.60
C THR A 43 -9.09 -26.21 7.27
N LYS A 44 -8.95 -26.39 8.59
CA LYS A 44 -7.77 -25.89 9.33
C LYS A 44 -6.50 -26.52 8.72
N PRO A 45 -5.48 -25.71 8.36
CA PRO A 45 -4.18 -26.25 8.02
C PRO A 45 -3.67 -27.12 9.16
N SER A 46 -3.03 -28.24 8.84
CA SER A 46 -2.33 -29.04 9.84
C SER A 46 -1.31 -28.16 10.56
N GLU A 47 -1.39 -28.06 11.89
CA GLU A 47 -0.36 -27.40 12.67
C GLU A 47 0.98 -28.13 12.45
N PRO A 48 2.08 -27.39 12.22
CA PRO A 48 3.40 -28.00 12.16
C PRO A 48 3.63 -28.71 13.50
N LYS A 49 3.81 -30.03 13.46
CA LYS A 49 4.23 -30.76 14.66
C LYS A 49 5.70 -30.42 14.85
N PRO A 50 6.09 -29.75 15.96
CA PRO A 50 7.50 -29.58 16.24
C PRO A 50 8.14 -30.97 16.27
N PRO A 51 9.38 -31.12 15.77
CA PRO A 51 10.10 -32.36 15.99
C PRO A 51 10.08 -32.66 17.49
N PRO A 52 9.96 -33.93 17.90
CA PRO A 52 10.11 -34.30 19.31
C PRO A 52 11.52 -33.89 19.72
N ASN A 53 11.64 -32.69 20.30
CA ASN A 53 12.90 -32.18 20.81
C ASN A 53 12.84 -32.39 22.32
N PRO A 54 13.46 -33.47 22.84
CA PRO A 54 13.32 -33.82 24.25
C PRO A 54 14.04 -32.83 25.19
N ASP A 55 14.83 -31.89 24.68
CA ASP A 55 15.70 -31.05 25.50
C ASP A 55 15.56 -29.53 25.24
N ILE A 56 15.93 -28.76 26.27
CA ILE A 56 16.01 -27.30 26.27
C ILE A 56 16.96 -26.85 25.15
N PRO A 57 16.57 -25.89 24.28
CA PRO A 57 17.44 -25.38 23.22
C PRO A 57 18.80 -24.89 23.76
N THR A 58 19.90 -25.33 23.14
CA THR A 58 21.26 -24.94 23.49
C THR A 58 21.94 -24.13 22.39
N LEU A 59 22.85 -23.24 22.80
CA LEU A 59 23.77 -22.58 21.87
C LEU A 59 24.96 -23.52 21.57
N PRO A 60 25.54 -23.51 20.36
CA PRO A 60 26.61 -24.44 19.97
C PRO A 60 27.78 -24.48 20.95
N GLN A 61 28.17 -23.33 21.51
CA GLN A 61 29.26 -23.22 22.48
C GLN A 61 28.97 -23.85 23.86
N LYS A 62 27.71 -24.21 24.13
CA LYS A 62 27.28 -24.87 25.37
C LYS A 62 27.09 -26.37 25.21
N ASP A 63 27.21 -26.89 23.99
CA ASP A 63 27.05 -28.30 23.69
C ASP A 63 28.29 -29.09 24.10
N SER A 64 28.09 -30.36 24.49
CA SER A 64 29.20 -31.30 24.63
C SER A 64 29.85 -31.55 23.27
N PRO A 65 31.13 -31.99 23.20
CA PRO A 65 31.80 -32.26 21.93
C PRO A 65 31.04 -33.24 21.01
N VAL A 66 30.32 -34.20 21.58
CA VAL A 66 29.50 -35.16 20.82
C VAL A 66 28.30 -34.46 20.16
N ILE A 67 27.57 -33.64 20.92
CA ILE A 67 26.44 -32.88 20.39
C ILE A 67 26.90 -31.85 19.35
N GLN A 68 28.08 -31.25 19.54
CA GLN A 68 28.66 -30.35 18.53
C GLN A 68 28.92 -31.08 17.20
N GLN A 69 29.42 -32.32 17.26
CA GLN A 69 29.65 -33.13 16.07
C GLN A 69 28.33 -33.51 15.36
N GLU A 70 27.30 -33.90 16.11
CA GLU A 70 25.97 -34.17 15.55
C GLU A 70 25.33 -32.92 14.93
N ARG A 71 25.42 -31.77 15.60
CA ARG A 71 24.96 -30.48 15.08
C ARG A 71 25.68 -30.10 13.79
N GLN A 72 27.01 -30.31 13.72
CA GLN A 72 27.79 -30.03 12.52
C GLN A 72 27.34 -30.90 11.34
N LEU A 73 27.08 -32.18 11.57
CA LEU A 73 26.54 -33.08 10.55
C LEU A 73 25.15 -32.63 10.08
N GLN A 74 24.27 -32.23 11.00
CA GLN A 74 22.95 -31.68 10.65
C GLN A 74 23.08 -30.42 9.81
N ILE A 75 23.93 -29.45 10.19
CA ILE A 75 24.17 -28.22 9.41
C ILE A 75 24.68 -28.55 8.00
N GLU A 76 25.58 -29.52 7.86
CA GLU A 76 26.10 -29.95 6.56
C GLU A 76 25.00 -30.56 5.67
N GLN A 77 24.13 -31.40 6.24
CA GLN A 77 22.96 -31.94 5.53
C GLN A 77 22.00 -30.82 5.12
N THR A 78 21.67 -29.92 6.04
CA THR A 78 20.74 -28.82 5.75
C THR A 78 21.31 -27.88 4.68
N ARG A 79 22.62 -27.61 4.65
CA ARG A 79 23.26 -26.82 3.57
C ARG A 79 23.20 -27.50 2.20
N GLN A 80 23.24 -28.83 2.17
CA GLN A 80 23.07 -29.58 0.92
C GLN A 80 21.63 -29.55 0.42
N GLU A 81 20.65 -29.54 1.34
CA GLU A 81 19.23 -29.44 1.02
C GLU A 81 18.81 -28.02 0.61
N TYR A 82 19.28 -26.99 1.31
CA TYR A 82 18.87 -25.60 1.12
C TYR A 82 19.92 -24.81 0.31
N GLN A 83 20.13 -25.23 -0.94
CA GLN A 83 21.06 -24.55 -1.84
C GLN A 83 20.51 -23.20 -2.31
N ILE A 84 21.37 -22.19 -2.38
CA ILE A 84 20.99 -20.84 -2.77
C ILE A 84 21.16 -20.64 -4.28
N GLY A 85 20.06 -20.31 -4.94
CA GLY A 85 20.03 -19.83 -6.32
C GLY A 85 19.72 -18.34 -6.42
N LEU A 86 20.19 -17.72 -7.50
CA LEU A 86 19.82 -16.36 -7.89
C LEU A 86 18.70 -16.42 -8.93
N ARG A 87 17.56 -15.77 -8.65
CA ARG A 87 16.48 -15.58 -9.65
C ARG A 87 16.53 -14.20 -10.31
N LEU A 88 17.00 -13.21 -9.57
CA LEU A 88 17.30 -11.85 -10.02
C LEU A 88 18.66 -11.46 -9.43
N PRO A 89 19.35 -10.43 -9.95
CA PRO A 89 20.71 -10.07 -9.52
C PRO A 89 20.88 -9.96 -8.00
N ASN A 90 19.82 -9.57 -7.28
CA ASN A 90 19.81 -9.40 -5.82
C ASN A 90 18.72 -10.22 -5.10
N SER A 91 18.10 -11.21 -5.75
CA SER A 91 17.05 -12.04 -5.15
C SER A 91 17.53 -13.48 -4.97
N VAL A 92 17.87 -13.78 -3.72
CA VAL A 92 18.23 -15.11 -3.22
C VAL A 92 16.97 -15.94 -2.98
N ARG A 93 16.97 -17.19 -3.42
CA ARG A 93 15.95 -18.20 -3.11
C ARG A 93 16.62 -19.55 -2.96
N VAL A 94 16.00 -20.46 -2.21
CA VAL A 94 16.32 -21.88 -2.30
C VAL A 94 16.11 -22.37 -3.75
N GLU A 95 17.12 -23.05 -4.29
CA GLU A 95 17.14 -23.58 -5.65
C GLU A 95 16.04 -24.62 -5.87
N THR A 96 15.95 -25.58 -4.96
CA THR A 96 14.88 -26.60 -4.92
C THR A 96 14.16 -26.52 -3.58
N LEU A 97 12.84 -26.36 -3.59
CA LEU A 97 12.06 -26.30 -2.36
C LEU A 97 12.04 -27.69 -1.69
N PRO A 98 12.55 -27.83 -0.45
CA PRO A 98 12.51 -29.11 0.25
C PRO A 98 11.06 -29.58 0.48
N PRO A 99 10.76 -30.88 0.40
CA PRO A 99 9.39 -31.39 0.55
C PRO A 99 8.70 -30.96 1.84
N GLN A 100 9.46 -30.84 2.94
CA GLN A 100 8.97 -30.40 4.25
C GLN A 100 8.54 -28.92 4.29
N GLU A 101 9.03 -28.09 3.37
CA GLU A 101 8.71 -26.66 3.25
C GLU A 101 7.53 -26.40 2.30
N VAL A 102 7.00 -27.45 1.67
CA VAL A 102 5.83 -27.34 0.80
C VAL A 102 4.61 -27.02 1.67
N PHE A 103 3.74 -26.14 1.16
CA PHE A 103 2.50 -25.83 1.84
C PHE A 103 1.65 -27.09 2.06
N SER A 104 1.00 -27.16 3.23
CA SER A 104 0.11 -28.26 3.55
C SER A 104 -1.03 -28.42 2.54
N GLU A 105 -1.55 -29.63 2.42
CA GLU A 105 -2.69 -29.93 1.55
C GLU A 105 -3.89 -29.03 1.85
N GLY A 106 -4.21 -28.83 3.13
CA GLY A 106 -5.29 -27.93 3.56
C GLY A 106 -5.06 -26.48 3.12
N TYR A 107 -3.82 -25.97 3.21
CA TYR A 107 -3.51 -24.63 2.71
C TYR A 107 -3.68 -24.53 1.18
N ASN A 108 -3.23 -25.54 0.44
CA ASN A 108 -3.37 -25.58 -1.02
C ASN A 108 -4.85 -25.70 -1.44
N ALA A 109 -5.65 -26.48 -0.73
CA ALA A 109 -7.10 -26.58 -0.95
C ALA A 109 -7.79 -25.22 -0.74
N ASN A 110 -7.48 -24.50 0.35
CA ASN A 110 -8.04 -23.18 0.61
C ASN A 110 -7.68 -22.18 -0.52
N ARG A 111 -6.44 -22.26 -1.04
CA ARG A 111 -6.01 -21.45 -2.18
C ARG A 111 -6.74 -21.82 -3.48
N ALA A 112 -7.01 -23.10 -3.71
CA ALA A 112 -7.79 -23.55 -4.86
C ALA A 112 -9.21 -22.98 -4.81
N THR A 113 -9.89 -23.09 -3.67
CA THR A 113 -11.22 -22.50 -3.45
C THR A 113 -11.24 -21.00 -3.69
N LEU A 114 -10.23 -20.27 -3.20
CA LEU A 114 -10.11 -18.83 -3.48
C LEU A 114 -9.93 -18.55 -4.97
N GLY A 115 -9.09 -19.34 -5.63
CA GLY A 115 -8.85 -19.24 -7.07
C GLY A 115 -10.12 -19.43 -7.88
N GLU A 116 -10.97 -20.39 -7.50
CA GLU A 116 -12.27 -20.63 -8.11
C GLU A 116 -13.22 -19.43 -7.93
N GLN A 117 -13.30 -18.84 -6.74
CA GLN A 117 -14.13 -17.65 -6.50
C GLN A 117 -13.66 -16.43 -7.30
N ILE A 118 -12.35 -16.20 -7.36
CA ILE A 118 -11.76 -15.13 -8.16
C ILE A 118 -12.07 -15.35 -9.65
N GLN A 119 -11.90 -16.58 -10.13
CA GLN A 119 -12.19 -16.94 -11.51
C GLN A 119 -13.68 -16.75 -11.84
N ALA A 120 -14.57 -17.20 -10.97
CA ALA A 120 -16.02 -17.02 -11.12
C ALA A 120 -16.41 -15.53 -11.16
N ASN A 121 -15.81 -14.71 -10.29
CA ASN A 121 -16.01 -13.27 -10.29
C ASN A 121 -15.58 -12.63 -11.62
N GLN A 122 -14.38 -12.99 -12.11
CA GLN A 122 -13.85 -12.50 -13.38
C GLN A 122 -14.73 -12.93 -14.57
N GLN A 123 -15.11 -14.20 -14.64
CA GLN A 123 -15.98 -14.70 -15.72
C GLN A 123 -17.35 -14.02 -15.71
N THR A 124 -17.95 -13.86 -14.53
CA THR A 124 -19.25 -13.17 -14.39
C THR A 124 -19.17 -11.72 -14.83
N PHE A 125 -18.10 -11.01 -14.46
CA PHE A 125 -17.86 -9.63 -14.89
C PHE A 125 -17.67 -9.54 -16.42
N LEU A 126 -16.87 -10.43 -17.01
CA LEU A 126 -16.58 -10.43 -18.44
C LEU A 126 -17.77 -10.88 -19.31
N ALA A 127 -18.68 -11.69 -18.78
CA ALA A 127 -19.89 -12.12 -19.48
C ALA A 127 -20.91 -10.99 -19.67
N ASN A 128 -20.95 -10.03 -18.76
CA ASN A 128 -21.83 -8.86 -18.84
C ASN A 128 -21.11 -7.59 -18.34
N PRO A 129 -20.15 -7.08 -19.13
CA PRO A 129 -19.37 -5.91 -18.72
C PRO A 129 -20.28 -4.68 -18.68
N LYS A 130 -20.33 -4.02 -17.53
CA LYS A 130 -21.01 -2.72 -17.40
C LYS A 130 -20.13 -1.60 -17.93
N SER A 131 -20.75 -0.54 -18.46
CA SER A 131 -20.02 0.71 -18.65
C SER A 131 -19.59 1.22 -17.28
N PHE A 132 -18.39 1.78 -17.23
CA PHE A 132 -17.99 2.61 -16.12
C PHE A 132 -18.23 4.02 -16.63
N ASP A 133 -19.21 4.73 -16.08
CA ASP A 133 -19.51 6.12 -16.43
C ASP A 133 -19.25 7.04 -15.23
N ALA A 134 -19.30 6.49 -14.01
CA ALA A 134 -18.95 7.12 -12.75
C ALA A 134 -18.00 6.22 -11.92
N LEU A 135 -17.32 6.83 -10.93
CA LEU A 135 -16.45 6.08 -10.02
C LEU A 135 -17.20 5.02 -9.20
N ASP A 136 -18.50 5.18 -8.95
CA ASP A 136 -19.32 4.20 -8.22
C ASP A 136 -19.51 2.90 -9.01
N ASP A 137 -19.43 2.95 -10.34
CA ASP A 137 -19.63 1.79 -11.20
C ASP A 137 -18.53 0.74 -10.99
N TYR A 138 -17.38 1.11 -10.40
CA TYR A 138 -16.33 0.16 -10.02
C TYR A 138 -16.78 -0.89 -9.01
N ALA A 139 -17.89 -0.68 -8.28
CA ALA A 139 -18.50 -1.74 -7.48
C ALA A 139 -18.93 -2.95 -8.33
N ALA A 140 -19.24 -2.74 -9.61
CA ALA A 140 -19.63 -3.81 -10.55
C ALA A 140 -18.49 -4.78 -10.88
N VAL A 141 -17.24 -4.47 -10.48
CA VAL A 141 -16.09 -5.37 -10.59
C VAL A 141 -16.20 -6.59 -9.66
N PHE A 142 -17.08 -6.52 -8.65
CA PHE A 142 -17.29 -7.56 -7.66
C PHE A 142 -18.69 -8.19 -7.79
N PRO A 143 -19.05 -8.83 -8.92
CA PRO A 143 -20.37 -9.45 -9.08
C PRO A 143 -20.56 -10.72 -8.24
N VAL A 144 -19.48 -11.37 -7.82
CA VAL A 144 -19.48 -12.60 -7.01
C VAL A 144 -18.79 -12.36 -5.67
N LEU A 145 -17.66 -11.66 -5.67
CA LEU A 145 -16.95 -11.30 -4.46
C LEU A 145 -17.69 -10.19 -3.70
N PRO A 146 -17.48 -10.09 -2.37
CA PRO A 146 -18.05 -8.98 -1.60
C PRO A 146 -17.43 -7.66 -2.05
N VAL A 147 -18.29 -6.64 -2.19
CA VAL A 147 -17.84 -5.26 -2.45
C VAL A 147 -17.11 -4.74 -1.20
N PRO A 148 -15.88 -4.20 -1.33
CA PRO A 148 -15.16 -3.66 -0.19
C PRO A 148 -15.90 -2.50 0.49
N ASP A 149 -15.91 -2.46 1.83
CA ASP A 149 -16.61 -1.42 2.61
C ASP A 149 -16.23 0.01 2.22
N ILE A 150 -14.97 0.20 1.78
CA ILE A 150 -14.46 1.50 1.34
C ILE A 150 -15.19 2.04 0.10
N ALA A 151 -15.80 1.18 -0.73
CA ALA A 151 -16.57 1.59 -1.90
C ALA A 151 -17.71 2.56 -1.54
N ASN A 152 -18.23 2.48 -0.31
CA ASN A 152 -19.32 3.34 0.16
C ASN A 152 -18.84 4.75 0.58
N ASN A 153 -17.55 4.94 0.86
CA ASN A 153 -17.07 6.18 1.49
C ASN A 153 -15.68 6.64 1.03
N PHE A 154 -15.13 6.09 -0.05
CA PHE A 154 -13.81 6.45 -0.60
C PHE A 154 -13.66 7.94 -0.97
N ARG A 155 -14.77 8.65 -1.21
CA ARG A 155 -14.77 10.09 -1.49
C ARG A 155 -14.52 10.95 -0.26
N ASN A 156 -14.75 10.43 0.94
CA ASN A 156 -14.63 11.17 2.19
C ASN A 156 -13.14 11.44 2.52
N ASP A 157 -12.80 12.71 2.77
CA ASP A 157 -11.42 13.14 3.06
C ASP A 157 -10.85 12.52 4.34
N GLY A 158 -11.68 12.36 5.38
CA GLY A 158 -11.30 11.66 6.60
C GLY A 158 -11.00 10.19 6.35
N LYS A 159 -11.78 9.51 5.50
CA LYS A 159 -11.51 8.12 5.10
C LYS A 159 -10.25 8.00 4.24
N PHE A 160 -9.98 8.96 3.38
CA PHE A 160 -8.72 9.05 2.63
C PHE A 160 -7.52 9.21 3.56
N ALA A 161 -7.59 10.12 4.54
CA ALA A 161 -6.47 10.39 5.45
C ALA A 161 -6.26 9.27 6.46
N ILE A 162 -7.32 8.73 7.05
CA ILE A 162 -7.21 7.72 8.11
C ILE A 162 -6.61 6.38 7.63
N GLN A 163 -6.71 6.09 6.33
CA GLN A 163 -6.00 4.97 5.72
C GLN A 163 -4.47 5.06 5.88
N ARG A 164 -3.90 6.25 6.14
CA ARG A 164 -2.47 6.38 6.45
C ARG A 164 -2.10 5.90 7.85
N LEU A 165 -3.10 5.63 8.71
CA LEU A 165 -2.89 5.14 10.07
C LEU A 165 -3.23 3.64 10.21
N TYR A 166 -4.32 3.18 9.60
CA TYR A 166 -4.76 1.78 9.70
C TYR A 166 -5.15 1.14 8.37
N GLY A 167 -4.87 1.80 7.24
CA GLY A 167 -5.03 1.20 5.93
C GLY A 167 -3.93 0.19 5.64
N PRO A 168 -3.82 -0.28 4.38
CA PRO A 168 -2.83 -1.28 3.99
C PRO A 168 -1.39 -0.74 4.05
N ASN A 169 -1.19 0.58 3.99
CA ASN A 169 0.13 1.20 4.00
C ASN A 169 0.30 2.28 5.11
N PRO A 170 0.40 1.87 6.38
CA PRO A 170 0.55 2.82 7.49
C PRO A 170 2.00 3.29 7.69
N MET A 171 2.91 3.01 6.74
CA MET A 171 4.36 3.18 6.93
C MET A 171 4.93 4.48 6.34
N GLU A 172 4.16 5.24 5.57
CA GLU A 172 4.66 6.44 4.86
C GLU A 172 4.40 7.75 5.61
N LEU A 173 3.49 7.75 6.59
CA LEU A 173 3.11 8.96 7.31
C LEU A 173 4.25 9.38 8.24
N THR A 174 4.85 10.53 7.96
CA THR A 174 5.99 11.06 8.73
C THR A 174 5.68 12.45 9.26
N ASN A 175 6.09 12.74 10.48
CA ASN A 175 5.90 14.07 11.07
C ASN A 175 6.85 15.09 10.43
N VAL A 176 6.33 16.27 10.08
CA VAL A 176 7.10 17.33 9.42
C VAL A 176 8.24 17.83 10.32
N LEU A 177 8.01 17.95 11.63
CA LEU A 177 9.02 18.38 12.60
C LEU A 177 10.23 17.43 12.60
N ALA A 178 9.99 16.12 12.45
CA ALA A 178 11.06 15.12 12.40
C ALA A 178 11.87 15.15 11.10
N LEU A 179 11.28 15.62 10.00
CA LEU A 179 11.95 15.74 8.70
C LEU A 179 12.82 17.01 8.60
N ASN A 180 12.56 18.01 9.45
CA ASN A 180 13.21 19.32 9.40
C ASN A 180 13.10 19.98 8.00
N TYR A 181 11.91 19.89 7.40
CA TYR A 181 11.62 20.44 6.07
C TYR A 181 11.08 21.87 6.17
N ASN A 182 11.47 22.70 5.21
CA ASN A 182 10.70 23.90 4.90
C ASN A 182 9.53 23.52 3.98
N LEU A 183 8.30 23.59 4.51
CA LEU A 183 7.09 23.21 3.77
C LEU A 183 6.84 24.09 2.55
N GLN A 184 7.17 25.38 2.63
CA GLN A 184 7.02 26.30 1.52
C GLN A 184 7.99 25.95 0.39
N GLU A 185 9.23 25.59 0.70
CA GLU A 185 10.23 25.17 -0.30
C GLU A 185 9.94 23.79 -0.90
N LYS A 186 9.28 22.89 -0.17
CA LYS A 186 9.01 21.51 -0.64
C LYS A 186 7.64 21.38 -1.34
N LEU A 187 6.63 22.13 -0.92
CA LEU A 187 5.24 22.02 -1.42
C LEU A 187 4.70 23.32 -2.04
N GLY A 188 5.40 24.45 -1.90
CA GLY A 188 4.87 25.75 -2.34
C GLY A 188 3.60 26.18 -1.60
N ILE A 189 3.30 25.57 -0.45
CA ILE A 189 2.12 25.89 0.35
C ILE A 189 2.37 27.13 1.22
N THR A 190 1.34 27.97 1.36
CA THR A 190 1.39 29.18 2.19
C THR A 190 0.42 29.10 3.37
N ASP A 191 0.62 29.96 4.37
CA ASP A 191 -0.26 30.08 5.53
C ASP A 191 -1.69 30.41 5.12
N GLU A 192 -1.88 31.26 4.12
CA GLU A 192 -3.22 31.61 3.64
C GLU A 192 -3.96 30.38 3.10
N ILE A 193 -3.28 29.51 2.35
CA ILE A 193 -3.88 28.27 1.84
C ILE A 193 -4.24 27.36 3.01
N PHE A 194 -3.30 27.13 3.92
CA PHE A 194 -3.49 26.28 5.10
C PHE A 194 -4.69 26.74 5.95
N GLN A 195 -4.73 28.03 6.29
CA GLN A 195 -5.80 28.63 7.08
C GLN A 195 -7.13 28.61 6.36
N THR A 196 -7.17 28.83 5.04
CA THR A 196 -8.41 28.79 4.26
C THR A 196 -9.02 27.39 4.24
N VAL A 197 -8.19 26.35 4.06
CA VAL A 197 -8.62 24.95 4.11
C VAL A 197 -9.15 24.60 5.50
N LEU A 198 -8.41 24.93 6.56
CA LEU A 198 -8.85 24.67 7.93
C LEU A 198 -10.12 25.43 8.31
N ALA A 199 -10.26 26.69 7.88
CA ALA A 199 -11.44 27.52 8.10
C ALA A 199 -12.68 26.85 7.52
N LYS A 200 -12.57 26.37 6.26
CA LYS A 200 -13.67 25.67 5.60
C LYS A 200 -14.05 24.38 6.31
N ILE A 201 -13.07 23.55 6.67
CA ILE A 201 -13.30 22.22 7.26
C ILE A 201 -13.89 22.34 8.67
N ARG A 202 -13.37 23.27 9.47
CA ARG A 202 -13.87 23.53 10.84
C ARG A 202 -15.13 24.40 10.87
N GLY A 203 -15.58 24.94 9.72
CA GLY A 203 -16.71 25.87 9.65
C GLY A 203 -16.47 27.19 10.39
N ARG A 204 -15.22 27.64 10.50
CA ARG A 204 -14.82 28.87 11.21
C ARG A 204 -14.46 29.98 10.24
N LYS A 205 -14.65 31.23 10.66
CA LYS A 205 -14.31 32.42 9.84
C LYS A 205 -12.82 32.77 9.86
N GLN A 206 -12.11 32.45 10.94
CA GLN A 206 -10.69 32.76 11.12
C GLN A 206 -10.00 31.59 11.80
N ILE A 207 -8.77 31.33 11.37
CA ILE A 207 -7.83 30.34 11.91
C ILE A 207 -6.59 31.12 12.33
N ARG A 208 -6.06 30.86 13.52
CA ARG A 208 -4.85 31.55 14.03
C ARG A 208 -3.59 30.73 13.81
N GLU A 209 -3.77 29.43 13.66
CA GLU A 209 -2.71 28.47 13.40
C GLU A 209 -2.03 28.78 12.05
N THR A 210 -0.71 28.84 12.07
CA THR A 210 0.15 28.95 10.88
C THR A 210 0.83 27.61 10.61
N LEU A 211 1.45 27.46 9.45
CA LEU A 211 2.27 26.29 9.12
C LEU A 211 3.41 26.14 10.13
N ASP A 212 4.06 27.24 10.50
CA ASP A 212 5.16 27.24 11.48
C ASP A 212 4.66 26.80 12.87
N SER A 213 3.59 27.41 13.40
CA SER A 213 3.08 27.04 14.72
C SER A 213 2.61 25.58 14.75
N ALA A 214 1.94 25.12 13.69
CA ALA A 214 1.49 23.73 13.58
C ALA A 214 2.65 22.74 13.41
N THR A 215 3.77 23.16 12.81
CA THR A 215 5.00 22.35 12.73
C THR A 215 5.68 22.25 14.09
N GLU A 216 5.85 23.37 14.79
CA GLU A 216 6.45 23.42 16.14
C GLU A 216 5.65 22.59 17.16
N GLU A 217 4.32 22.59 17.06
CA GLU A 217 3.43 21.75 17.87
C GLU A 217 3.45 20.26 17.47
N GLY A 218 4.15 19.90 16.39
CA GLY A 218 4.19 18.53 15.86
C GLY A 218 2.86 18.08 15.24
N GLY A 219 1.98 19.01 14.85
CA GLY A 219 0.65 18.74 14.31
C GLY A 219 0.62 18.43 12.81
N LEU A 220 1.71 18.68 12.07
CA LEU A 220 1.78 18.46 10.63
C LEU A 220 2.49 17.15 10.26
N PHE A 221 1.90 16.44 9.31
CA PHE A 221 2.39 15.15 8.81
C PHE A 221 2.38 15.14 7.29
N ILE A 222 3.23 14.30 6.71
CA ILE A 222 3.38 14.19 5.27
C ILE A 222 3.49 12.73 4.84
N THR A 223 3.02 12.43 3.63
CA THR A 223 3.43 11.24 2.87
C THR A 223 4.15 11.72 1.62
N ASP A 224 5.43 11.38 1.48
CA ASP A 224 6.28 11.77 0.35
C ASP A 224 6.63 10.53 -0.49
N TYR A 225 6.10 10.48 -1.71
CA TYR A 225 6.30 9.35 -2.63
C TYR A 225 7.47 9.57 -3.60
N ALA A 226 8.50 10.35 -3.21
CA ALA A 226 9.71 10.61 -4.00
C ALA A 226 10.41 9.36 -4.56
N ILE A 227 10.26 8.20 -3.91
CA ILE A 227 10.80 6.92 -4.40
C ILE A 227 10.25 6.52 -5.78
N LEU A 228 9.09 7.06 -6.18
CA LEU A 228 8.49 6.81 -7.50
C LEU A 228 9.07 7.71 -8.60
N ASP A 229 9.79 8.78 -8.26
CA ASP A 229 10.29 9.77 -9.22
C ASP A 229 11.40 9.22 -10.13
N ILE A 230 12.06 8.15 -9.69
CA ILE A 230 13.08 7.42 -10.47
C ILE A 230 12.49 6.38 -11.43
N VAL A 231 11.18 6.13 -11.38
CA VAL A 231 10.55 5.04 -12.13
C VAL A 231 10.10 5.52 -13.50
N ASN A 232 10.67 4.93 -14.55
CA ASN A 232 10.22 5.15 -15.92
C ASN A 232 9.00 4.27 -16.23
N PRO A 233 7.80 4.85 -16.44
CA PRO A 233 6.63 4.06 -16.80
C PRO A 233 6.75 3.50 -18.22
N GLN A 234 6.01 2.42 -18.49
CA GLN A 234 5.88 1.89 -19.85
C GLN A 234 5.16 2.90 -20.76
N SER A 235 5.40 2.80 -22.08
CA SER A 235 4.70 3.60 -23.08
C SER A 235 3.20 3.40 -22.96
N ASP A 236 2.48 4.44 -22.53
CA ASP A 236 1.03 4.50 -22.20
C ASP A 236 0.67 4.50 -20.70
N ARG A 237 1.61 4.28 -19.78
CA ARG A 237 1.34 4.35 -18.34
C ARG A 237 1.88 5.64 -17.75
N PHE A 238 1.29 6.05 -16.64
CA PHE A 238 1.71 7.23 -15.91
C PHE A 238 1.93 6.84 -14.45
N ILE A 239 3.04 7.30 -13.91
CA ILE A 239 3.39 7.22 -12.50
C ILE A 239 3.75 8.63 -12.08
N THR A 240 3.32 9.01 -10.89
CA THR A 240 3.58 10.30 -10.28
C THR A 240 4.15 10.08 -8.89
N ALA A 241 4.99 11.00 -8.44
CA ALA A 241 5.56 11.02 -7.09
C ALA A 241 4.94 12.17 -6.28
N PRO A 242 3.66 12.08 -5.87
CA PRO A 242 3.00 13.16 -5.16
C PRO A 242 3.52 13.30 -3.73
N ILE A 243 3.22 14.45 -3.15
CA ILE A 243 3.44 14.76 -1.74
C ILE A 243 2.09 15.18 -1.15
N VAL A 244 1.69 14.57 -0.04
CA VAL A 244 0.43 14.89 0.64
C VAL A 244 0.70 15.43 2.03
N LEU A 245 0.18 16.63 2.32
CA LEU A 245 0.25 17.26 3.62
C LEU A 245 -1.03 16.99 4.41
N TYR A 246 -0.88 16.65 5.69
CA TYR A 246 -1.96 16.41 6.63
C TYR A 246 -1.76 17.24 7.90
N PHE A 247 -2.87 17.57 8.55
CA PHE A 247 -2.89 18.20 9.85
C PHE A 247 -3.65 17.33 10.85
N ALA A 248 -3.04 17.05 11.99
CA ALA A 248 -3.66 16.36 13.11
C ALA A 248 -4.49 17.38 13.90
N ASP A 249 -5.78 17.46 13.58
CA ASP A 249 -6.70 18.34 14.27
C ASP A 249 -7.21 17.69 15.56
N ARG A 250 -7.13 18.45 16.66
CA ARG A 250 -7.65 18.05 17.96
C ARG A 250 -9.05 18.62 18.15
N SER A 251 -10.04 17.74 18.11
CA SER A 251 -11.43 18.06 18.44
C SER A 251 -11.79 17.61 19.87
N ARG A 252 -12.98 17.97 20.35
CA ARG A 252 -13.50 17.47 21.64
C ARG A 252 -13.68 15.95 21.64
N ASP A 253 -13.96 15.37 20.47
CA ASP A 253 -14.28 13.96 20.29
C ASP A 253 -13.04 13.11 19.96
N GLY A 254 -11.85 13.73 19.96
CA GLY A 254 -10.56 13.07 19.71
C GLY A 254 -9.76 13.73 18.59
N TYR A 255 -8.77 13.00 18.09
CA TYR A 255 -7.91 13.45 16.99
C TYR A 255 -8.48 13.03 15.64
N SER A 256 -8.40 13.93 14.67
CA SER A 256 -8.74 13.65 13.28
C SER A 256 -7.58 14.07 12.39
N LEU A 257 -7.20 13.20 11.44
CA LEU A 257 -6.20 13.53 10.44
C LEU A 257 -6.90 14.16 9.24
N ILE A 258 -6.58 15.41 8.95
CA ILE A 258 -7.20 16.21 7.89
C ILE A 258 -6.20 16.32 6.73
N PRO A 259 -6.55 15.92 5.49
CA PRO A 259 -5.70 16.18 4.34
C PRO A 259 -5.82 17.67 3.95
N ILE A 260 -4.69 18.37 3.90
CA ILE A 260 -4.61 19.81 3.66
C ILE A 260 -4.36 20.11 2.19
N ALA A 261 -3.35 19.46 1.62
CA ALA A 261 -2.94 19.70 0.24
C ALA A 261 -2.23 18.48 -0.35
N ILE A 262 -2.29 18.36 -1.67
CA ILE A 262 -1.57 17.37 -2.47
C ILE A 262 -0.82 18.12 -3.57
N GLN A 263 0.51 18.02 -3.58
CA GLN A 263 1.33 18.40 -4.71
C GLN A 263 1.55 17.17 -5.60
N LEU A 264 1.22 17.25 -6.89
CA LEU A 264 1.24 16.05 -7.77
C LEU A 264 2.64 15.56 -8.15
N GLY A 265 3.68 16.36 -7.92
CA GLY A 265 5.07 16.04 -8.19
C GLY A 265 6.01 16.61 -7.13
N GLN A 266 7.31 16.41 -7.32
CA GLN A 266 8.32 16.70 -6.31
C GLN A 266 8.82 18.16 -6.32
N LEU A 267 8.64 18.87 -7.44
CA LEU A 267 9.11 20.25 -7.62
C LEU A 267 7.93 21.23 -7.51
N PRO A 268 7.93 22.15 -6.54
CA PRO A 268 6.94 23.21 -6.46
C PRO A 268 7.10 24.21 -7.61
N GLY A 269 5.99 24.77 -8.09
CA GLY A 269 5.95 25.69 -9.23
C GLY A 269 5.84 25.01 -10.59
N GLU A 270 6.41 23.80 -10.75
CA GLU A 270 6.17 22.95 -11.92
C GLU A 270 4.99 22.00 -11.71
N SER A 271 4.78 21.60 -10.46
CA SER A 271 3.72 20.67 -10.07
C SER A 271 2.47 21.39 -9.58
N LEU A 272 1.29 20.85 -9.90
CA LEU A 272 0.02 21.36 -9.40
C LEU A 272 -0.15 21.06 -7.92
N LEU A 273 -0.45 22.08 -7.13
CA LEU A 273 -0.90 21.98 -5.74
C LEU A 273 -2.43 22.00 -5.71
N CYS A 274 -3.05 20.93 -5.21
CA CYS A 274 -4.49 20.80 -5.04
C CYS A 274 -4.86 20.78 -3.56
N THR A 275 -6.02 21.33 -3.22
CA THR A 275 -6.59 21.41 -1.87
C THR A 275 -8.02 20.87 -1.87
N PRO A 276 -8.61 20.55 -0.71
CA PRO A 276 -10.02 20.13 -0.61
C PRO A 276 -11.04 21.09 -1.27
N LEU A 277 -10.66 22.34 -1.53
CA LEU A 277 -11.53 23.36 -2.11
C LEU A 277 -11.62 23.30 -3.63
N ASP A 278 -10.72 22.54 -4.28
CA ASP A 278 -10.59 22.50 -5.75
C ASP A 278 -11.59 21.53 -6.42
N GLY A 279 -12.44 20.86 -5.64
CA GLY A 279 -13.55 20.05 -6.12
C GLY A 279 -13.10 18.83 -6.93
N VAL A 280 -13.29 18.87 -8.25
CA VAL A 280 -12.87 17.80 -9.17
C VAL A 280 -11.35 17.58 -9.11
N ASP A 281 -10.59 18.66 -9.19
CA ASP A 281 -9.12 18.59 -9.24
C ASP A 281 -8.59 17.96 -7.93
N TRP A 282 -9.26 18.21 -6.79
CA TRP A 282 -9.01 17.52 -5.52
C TRP A 282 -9.29 16.02 -5.56
N THR A 283 -10.41 15.63 -6.17
CA THR A 283 -10.80 14.21 -6.30
C THR A 283 -9.76 13.45 -7.13
N LEU A 284 -9.29 14.06 -8.23
CA LEU A 284 -8.21 13.50 -9.04
C LEU A 284 -6.89 13.44 -8.26
N ALA A 285 -6.53 14.50 -7.54
CA ALA A 285 -5.31 14.53 -6.73
C ALA A 285 -5.29 13.41 -5.68
N LYS A 286 -6.40 13.16 -4.99
CA LYS A 286 -6.53 12.04 -4.06
C LYS A 286 -6.40 10.68 -4.75
N LEU A 287 -6.98 10.52 -5.94
CA LEU A 287 -6.83 9.28 -6.71
C LEU A 287 -5.37 9.04 -7.08
N ILE A 288 -4.67 10.08 -7.55
CA ILE A 288 -3.25 10.04 -7.87
C ILE A 288 -2.42 9.66 -6.65
N ALA A 289 -2.68 10.29 -5.49
CA ALA A 289 -2.04 9.94 -4.24
C ALA A 289 -2.31 8.49 -3.81
N GLN A 290 -3.55 7.99 -3.95
CA GLN A 290 -3.88 6.59 -3.65
C GLN A 290 -3.16 5.61 -4.59
N MET A 291 -3.01 5.95 -5.88
CA MET A 291 -2.24 5.13 -6.80
C MET A 291 -0.77 5.07 -6.41
N ALA A 292 -0.16 6.21 -6.08
CA ALA A 292 1.21 6.26 -5.60
C ALA A 292 1.40 5.44 -4.32
N ASP A 293 0.49 5.60 -3.35
CA ASP A 293 0.46 4.82 -2.12
C ASP A 293 0.37 3.31 -2.39
N PHE A 294 -0.53 2.90 -3.28
CA PHE A 294 -0.69 1.51 -3.67
C PHE A 294 0.59 0.94 -4.31
N TYR A 295 1.26 1.70 -5.19
CA TYR A 295 2.50 1.24 -5.82
C TYR A 295 3.62 1.04 -4.77
N VAL A 296 3.81 2.00 -3.88
CA VAL A 296 4.82 1.89 -2.80
C VAL A 296 4.46 0.76 -1.85
N HIS A 297 3.20 0.65 -1.44
CA HIS A 297 2.71 -0.46 -0.64
C HIS A 297 3.00 -1.80 -1.30
N ALA A 298 2.54 -2.02 -2.52
CA ALA A 298 2.61 -3.34 -3.16
C ALA A 298 4.05 -3.75 -3.45
N MET A 299 4.86 -2.83 -4.00
CA MET A 299 6.21 -3.14 -4.48
C MET A 299 7.27 -3.03 -3.39
N VAL A 300 7.24 -1.95 -2.60
CA VAL A 300 8.29 -1.67 -1.62
C VAL A 300 7.97 -2.36 -0.30
N ARG A 301 6.80 -2.06 0.28
CA ARG A 301 6.47 -2.53 1.64
C ARG A 301 6.10 -4.00 1.66
N HIS A 302 5.11 -4.41 0.87
CA HIS A 302 4.64 -5.78 0.84
C HIS A 302 5.64 -6.70 0.12
N LEU A 303 5.89 -6.51 -1.18
CA LEU A 303 6.78 -7.41 -1.92
C LEU A 303 8.24 -7.31 -1.46
N GLY A 304 8.79 -6.11 -1.39
CA GLY A 304 10.19 -5.88 -1.03
C GLY A 304 10.50 -6.21 0.44
N GLN A 305 9.87 -5.51 1.37
CA GLN A 305 10.24 -5.52 2.79
C GLN A 305 9.62 -6.69 3.58
N THR A 306 8.57 -7.36 3.07
CA THR A 306 8.11 -8.62 3.67
C THR A 306 8.58 -9.83 2.87
N ARG A 307 8.12 -10.02 1.64
CA ARG A 307 8.33 -11.27 0.90
C ARG A 307 9.79 -11.49 0.54
N MET A 308 10.46 -10.50 -0.06
CA MET A 308 11.84 -10.67 -0.54
C MET A 308 12.84 -10.63 0.62
N ALA A 309 12.70 -9.67 1.54
CA ALA A 309 13.58 -9.55 2.70
C ALA A 309 13.50 -10.78 3.62
N LEU A 310 12.30 -11.24 3.99
CA LEU A 310 12.14 -12.39 4.88
C LEU A 310 12.53 -13.71 4.20
N ARG A 311 12.27 -13.87 2.90
CA ARG A 311 12.74 -15.05 2.16
C ARG A 311 14.25 -15.18 2.21
N LYS A 312 14.97 -14.07 2.03
CA LYS A 312 16.42 -14.06 2.15
C LYS A 312 16.86 -14.42 3.58
N ALA A 313 16.22 -13.87 4.61
CA ALA A 313 16.52 -14.22 6.00
C ALA A 313 16.26 -15.71 6.29
N GLY A 314 15.10 -16.25 5.89
CA GLY A 314 14.76 -17.66 6.09
C GLY A 314 15.70 -18.63 5.37
N THR A 315 16.29 -18.22 4.24
CA THR A 315 17.30 -19.02 3.52
C THR A 315 18.72 -18.83 4.07
N LEU A 316 19.06 -17.68 4.66
CA LEU A 316 20.40 -17.39 5.20
C LEU A 316 20.62 -17.85 6.65
N VAL A 317 19.55 -18.24 7.35
CA VAL A 317 19.63 -18.81 8.72
C VAL A 317 20.02 -20.30 8.68
N VAL A 318 20.01 -20.90 7.49
CA VAL A 318 20.41 -22.28 7.19
C VAL A 318 21.88 -22.33 6.75
#